data_AF-A0A7W6WCL3-F1
#
_entry.id   AF-A0A7W6WCL3-F1
#
_cell.length_a   1.000
_cell.length_b   1.000
_cell.length_c   1.000
_cell.angle_alpha   90.00
_cell.angle_beta   90.00
_cell.angle_gamma   90.00
#
_symmetry.space_group_name_H-M   'P 1'
#
loop_
_entity.id
_entity.type
_entity.pdbx_description
1 polymer ?
#
loop_
_entity_poly.entity_id
_entity_poly.type
_entity_poly.pdbx_seq_one_letter_code
_entity_poly.pdbx_strand_id
1 'polypeptide(L)' 'MTRVVSIFLPDLPTDRIRRADPSIPADQAIAVIARSGSKRWVSTRQPPASPTVVQSIG' A
#
# COMPACT_ATOMS: atom_id res chain seq x y z
N MET A 1 -23.71 -18.78 -20.00
CA MET A 1 -22.70 -19.34 -19.07
C MET A 1 -21.95 -18.19 -18.44
N THR A 2 -21.98 -18.05 -17.11
CA THR A 2 -21.26 -16.99 -16.39
C THR A 2 -19.89 -17.49 -15.98
N ARG A 3 -18.83 -16.69 -16.19
CA ARG A 3 -17.47 -16.99 -15.76
C ARG A 3 -17.07 -16.07 -14.61
N VAL A 4 -16.49 -16.63 -13.56
CA VAL A 4 -15.99 -15.90 -12.40
C VAL A 4 -14.47 -15.81 -12.52
N VAL A 5 -13.93 -14.62 -12.28
CA VAL A 5 -12.48 -14.36 -12.26
C VAL A 5 -12.14 -13.72 -10.94
N SER A 6 -11.07 -14.19 -10.29
CA SER A 6 -10.48 -13.52 -9.13
C SER A 6 -9.42 -12.54 -9.62
N ILE A 7 -9.49 -11.29 -9.17
CA ILE A 7 -8.49 -10.26 -9.47
C ILE A 7 -7.86 -9.78 -8.16
N PHE A 8 -6.53 -9.72 -8.15
CA PHE A 8 -5.75 -9.20 -7.03
C PHE A 8 -5.20 -7.83 -7.40
N LEU A 9 -5.49 -6.84 -6.57
CA LEU A 9 -5.11 -5.44 -6.80
C LEU A 9 -4.27 -4.94 -5.62
N PRO A 10 -2.95 -5.19 -5.61
CA PRO A 10 -2.10 -4.95 -4.44
C PRO A 10 -2.03 -3.48 -4.02
N ASP A 11 -2.06 -2.54 -4.98
CA ASP A 11 -1.92 -1.10 -4.73
C ASP A 11 -3.26 -0.38 -4.54
N LEU A 12 -4.39 -1.06 -4.74
CA LEU A 12 -5.72 -0.45 -4.64
C LEU A 12 -5.98 0.25 -3.29
N PRO A 13 -5.57 -0.32 -2.13
CA PRO A 13 -5.76 0.34 -0.83
C PRO A 13 -5.01 1.68 -0.73
N THR A 14 -3.77 1.75 -1.20
CA THR A 14 -2.95 2.97 -1.15
C THR A 14 -3.37 4.00 -2.19
N ASP A 15 -3.78 3.54 -3.39
CA ASP A 15 -4.37 4.40 -4.43
C ASP A 15 -5.70 5.04 -4.00
N ARG A 16 -6.50 4.35 -3.17
CA ARG A 16 -7.72 4.94 -2.60
C ARG A 16 -7.39 6.06 -1.61
N ILE A 17 -6.35 5.89 -0.79
CA ILE A 17 -5.90 6.92 0.15
C ILE A 17 -5.46 8.19 -0.61
N ARG A 18 -4.63 8.03 -1.66
CA ARG A 18 -4.18 9.16 -2.49
C ARG A 18 -5.30 9.85 -3.27
N ARG A 19 -6.30 9.10 -3.72
CA ARG A 19 -7.48 9.70 -4.36
C ARG A 19 -8.37 10.46 -3.37
N ALA A 20 -8.44 10.00 -2.12
CA ALA A 20 -9.17 10.69 -1.06
C ALA A 20 -8.44 11.95 -0.57
N ASP A 21 -7.10 11.93 -0.61
CA ASP A 21 -6.24 13.06 -0.24
C ASP A 21 -5.14 13.27 -1.30
N PRO A 22 -5.40 14.14 -2.29
CA PRO A 22 -4.44 14.46 -3.36
C PRO A 22 -3.20 15.21 -2.87
N SER A 23 -3.18 15.69 -1.63
CA SER A 23 -2.00 16.37 -1.08
C SER A 23 -0.87 15.40 -0.76
N ILE A 24 -1.18 14.10 -0.67
CA ILE A 24 -0.19 13.05 -0.39
C ILE A 24 0.65 12.79 -1.65
N PRO A 25 1.97 13.08 -1.62
CA PRO A 25 2.85 12.87 -2.75
C PRO A 25 2.99 11.39 -3.15
N ALA A 26 3.25 11.14 -4.44
CA ALA A 26 3.37 9.79 -4.99
C ALA A 26 4.66 9.06 -4.54
N ASP A 27 5.69 9.81 -4.17
CA ASP A 27 6.96 9.31 -3.64
C ASP A 27 6.93 9.08 -2.13
N GLN A 28 5.93 9.61 -1.43
CA GLN A 28 5.74 9.33 -0.01
C GLN A 28 5.29 7.88 0.20
N ALA A 29 6.03 7.17 1.05
CA ALA A 29 5.69 5.81 1.47
C ALA A 29 4.41 5.81 2.31
N ILE A 30 3.50 4.87 2.01
CA ILE A 30 2.20 4.75 2.70
C ILE A 30 2.01 3.29 3.13
N ALA A 31 1.43 3.09 4.31
CA ALA A 31 1.01 1.77 4.78
C ALA A 31 -0.43 1.82 5.28
N VAL A 32 -1.17 0.75 4.98
CA VAL A 32 -2.53 0.54 5.50
C VAL A 32 -2.44 -0.35 6.72
N ILE A 33 -2.89 0.17 7.86
CA ILE A 33 -2.96 -0.58 9.11
C ILE A 33 -4.38 -1.11 9.27
N ALA A 34 -4.53 -2.42 9.10
CA ALA A 34 -5.76 -3.09 9.45
C ALA A 34 -5.81 -3.34 10.97
N ARG A 35 -7.01 -3.30 11.52
CA ARG A 35 -7.25 -3.60 12.94
C ARG A 35 -8.42 -4.55 13.10
N SER A 36 -8.31 -5.44 14.08
CA SER A 36 -9.43 -6.26 14.57
C SER A 36 -9.31 -6.35 16.08
N GLY A 37 -10.27 -5.73 16.78
CA GLY A 37 -10.19 -5.52 18.23
C GLY A 37 -8.91 -4.77 18.63
N SER A 38 -8.10 -5.40 19.48
CA SER A 38 -6.79 -4.90 19.94
C SER A 38 -5.64 -5.23 18.99
N LYS A 39 -5.82 -6.14 18.04
CA LYS A 39 -4.77 -6.53 17.09
C LYS A 39 -4.66 -5.51 15.96
N ARG A 40 -3.42 -5.19 15.60
CA ARG A 40 -3.07 -4.34 14.45
C ARG A 40 -2.03 -5.04 13.60
N TRP A 41 -2.14 -4.90 12.29
CA TRP A 41 -1.14 -5.40 11.34
C TRP A 41 -1.09 -4.52 10.10
N VAL A 42 0.04 -4.56 9.40
CA VAL A 42 0.17 -3.92 8.09
C VAL A 42 -0.50 -4.82 7.07
N SER A 43 -1.59 -4.35 6.44
CA SER A 43 -2.28 -5.10 5.40
C SER A 43 -1.71 -4.82 4.00
N THR A 44 -1.20 -3.61 3.79
CA THR A 44 -0.64 -3.16 2.52
C THR A 44 0.44 -2.13 2.78
N ARG A 45 1.51 -2.14 2.00
CA ARG A 45 2.59 -1.16 2.06
C ARG A 45 2.99 -0.79 0.65
N GLN A 46 3.02 0.51 0.37
CA GLN A 46 3.60 1.06 -0.85
C GLN A 46 4.99 1.64 -0.52
N PRO A 47 6.07 1.15 -1.15
CA PRO A 47 7.39 1.74 -1.02
C PRO A 47 7.45 3.13 -1.71
N PRO A 48 8.44 3.97 -1.39
CA PRO A 48 8.66 5.20 -2.14
C PRO A 48 9.01 4.87 -3.60
N ALA A 49 8.70 5.78 -4.52
CA ALA A 49 8.95 5.61 -5.95
C ALA A 49 10.45 5.54 -6.29
N SER A 50 11.29 6.22 -5.49
CA SER A 50 12.74 6.13 -5.61
C SER A 50 13.24 4.86 -4.91
N PRO A 51 14.07 4.04 -5.57
CA PRO A 51 14.68 2.89 -4.92
C PRO A 51 15.52 3.37 -3.74
N THR A 52 15.07 3.09 -2.52
CA THR A 52 15.89 3.25 -1.33
C THR A 52 17.02 2.23 -1.44
N VAL A 53 18.18 2.67 -1.93
CA VAL A 53 19.41 1.88 -1.84
C VAL A 53 19.75 1.80 -0.36
N VAL A 54 19.34 0.70 0.28
CA VAL A 54 19.84 0.35 1.60
C VAL A 54 21.28 -0.08 1.38
N GLN A 55 22.23 0.88 1.46
CA GLN A 55 23.64 0.53 1.52
C GLN A 55 23.82 -0.31 2.78
N SER A 56 24.19 -1.58 2.59
CA SER A 56 24.66 -2.45 3.65
C SER A 56 25.90 -1.78 4.25
N ILE A 57 25.77 -1.25 5.45
CA ILE A 57 26.92 -0.87 6.26
C ILE A 57 27.62 -2.20 6.59
N GLY A 58 28.80 -2.39 6.00
CA GLY A 58 29.69 -3.50 6.33
C GLY A 58 30.25 -3.39 7.73
#